data_AF-A0A7C9UYR9-F1
#
_entry.id   AF-A0A7C9UYR9-F1
#
_cell.length_a   1.000
_cell.length_b   1.000
_cell.length_c   1.000
_cell.angle_alpha   90.00
_cell.angle_beta   90.00
_cell.angle_gamma   90.00
#
_symmetry.space_group_name_H-M   'P 1'
#
loop_
_entity.id
_entity.type
_entity.pdbx_description
1 polymer ?
#
loop_
_entity_poly.entity_id
_entity_poly.type
_entity_poly.pdbx_seq_one_letter_code
_entity_poly.pdbx_strand_id
1 'polypeptide(L)'
;MSDALNMAAQWATIGAFIAATVSLAVIAFQANRYMSTRQADQRQREFENYHQLVRDLAQGGETVRIAAQKAIIYELRNYPRYADISIRILISLQDEWRADDKTRLLEEIDLTVADLKKVAT
;
A
#
# COMPACT_ATOMS: atom_id res chain seq x y z
N MET A 1 9.55 -63.63 -14.18
CA MET A 1 10.56 -62.68 -13.64
C MET A 1 10.45 -61.31 -14.30
N SER A 2 10.25 -61.23 -15.63
CA SER A 2 9.99 -59.98 -16.37
C SER A 2 8.77 -59.18 -15.89
N ASP A 3 7.65 -59.85 -15.60
CA ASP A 3 6.39 -59.16 -15.27
C ASP A 3 6.44 -58.48 -13.89
N ALA A 4 7.13 -59.09 -12.93
CA ALA A 4 7.34 -58.50 -11.61
C ALA A 4 8.24 -57.25 -11.68
N LEU A 5 9.26 -57.27 -12.54
CA LEU A 5 10.13 -56.11 -12.79
C LEU A 5 9.37 -54.97 -13.48
N ASN A 6 8.51 -55.29 -14.45
CA ASN A 6 7.66 -54.31 -15.14
C ASN A 6 6.62 -53.68 -14.21
N MET A 7 5.99 -54.48 -13.35
CA MET A 7 5.02 -53.98 -12.37
C MET A 7 5.70 -53.04 -11.35
N ALA A 8 6.89 -53.38 -10.87
CA ALA A 8 7.66 -52.52 -9.98
C ALA A 8 8.05 -51.19 -10.65
N ALA A 9 8.44 -51.21 -11.92
CA ALA A 9 8.77 -50.00 -12.69
C ALA A 9 7.56 -49.07 -12.90
N GLN A 10 6.37 -49.64 -13.10
CA GLN A 10 5.12 -48.85 -13.21
C GLN A 10 4.78 -48.16 -11.89
N TRP A 11 4.85 -48.86 -10.75
CA TRP A 11 4.61 -48.26 -9.44
C TRP A 11 5.62 -47.16 -9.09
N ALA A 12 6.90 -47.35 -9.45
CA ALA A 12 7.92 -46.33 -9.28
C ALA A 12 7.62 -45.07 -10.10
N THR A 13 7.16 -45.25 -11.34
CA THR A 13 6.80 -44.14 -12.24
C THR A 13 5.58 -43.38 -11.74
N ILE A 14 4.53 -44.08 -11.31
CA ILE A 14 3.34 -43.48 -10.69
C ILE A 14 3.74 -42.70 -9.42
N GLY A 15 4.58 -43.29 -8.58
CA GLY A 15 5.11 -42.63 -7.38
C GLY A 15 5.86 -41.34 -7.70
N ALA A 16 6.70 -41.36 -8.75
CA ALA A 16 7.43 -40.18 -9.19
C ALA A 16 6.50 -39.08 -9.72
N PHE A 17 5.47 -39.43 -10.50
CA PHE A 17 4.47 -38.46 -10.98
C PHE A 17 3.65 -37.84 -9.84
N ILE A 18 3.23 -38.66 -8.87
CA ILE A 18 2.52 -38.17 -7.67
C ILE A 18 3.43 -37.22 -6.89
N ALA A 19 4.67 -37.62 -6.62
CA ALA A 19 5.63 -36.79 -5.90
C ALA A 19 5.87 -35.46 -6.62
N ALA A 20 6.12 -35.48 -7.93
CA ALA A 20 6.31 -34.27 -8.73
C ALA A 20 5.07 -33.36 -8.69
N THR A 21 3.87 -33.92 -8.83
CA THR A 21 2.62 -33.15 -8.80
C THR A 21 2.38 -32.51 -7.43
N VAL A 22 2.59 -33.26 -6.35
CA VAL A 22 2.47 -32.75 -4.98
C VAL A 22 3.49 -31.64 -4.73
N SER A 23 4.74 -31.81 -5.16
CA SER A 23 5.77 -30.77 -5.03
C SER A 23 5.37 -29.48 -5.77
N LEU A 24 4.86 -29.58 -7.00
CA LEU A 24 4.38 -28.43 -7.75
C LEU A 24 3.18 -27.74 -7.07
N ALA A 25 2.23 -28.53 -6.53
CA ALA A 25 1.09 -27.99 -5.80
C ALA A 25 1.51 -27.23 -4.54
N VAL A 26 2.48 -27.76 -3.78
CA VAL A 26 3.03 -27.09 -2.59
C VAL A 26 3.70 -25.77 -2.98
N ILE A 27 4.51 -25.76 -4.05
CA ILE A 27 5.16 -24.53 -4.53
C ILE A 27 4.12 -23.48 -4.93
N ALA A 28 3.08 -23.88 -5.66
CA ALA A 28 2.01 -22.97 -6.07
C ALA A 28 1.25 -22.40 -4.85
N PHE A 29 0.94 -23.24 -3.87
CA PHE A 29 0.30 -22.80 -2.62
C PHE A 29 1.16 -21.80 -1.86
N GLN A 30 2.46 -22.09 -1.70
CA GLN A 30 3.40 -21.21 -1.00
C GLN A 30 3.56 -19.86 -1.71
N ALA A 31 3.65 -19.86 -3.04
CA ALA A 31 3.72 -18.64 -3.83
C ALA A 31 2.45 -17.79 -3.65
N ASN A 32 1.26 -18.40 -3.72
CA ASN A 32 0.00 -17.71 -3.51
C ASN A 32 -0.11 -17.13 -2.08
N ARG A 33 0.27 -17.91 -1.07
CA ARG A 33 0.29 -17.47 0.33
C ARG A 33 1.24 -16.29 0.52
N TYR A 34 2.46 -16.38 -0.02
CA TYR A 34 3.45 -15.30 0.05
C TYR A 34 2.94 -14.01 -0.60
N MET A 35 2.34 -14.10 -1.78
CA MET A 35 1.75 -12.93 -2.46
C MET A 35 0.62 -12.32 -1.63
N SER A 36 -0.27 -13.14 -1.05
CA SER A 36 -1.37 -12.65 -0.21
C SER A 36 -0.87 -11.92 1.04
N THR A 37 0.14 -12.47 1.72
CA THR A 37 0.75 -11.86 2.91
C THR A 37 1.47 -10.56 2.52
N ARG A 38 2.25 -10.59 1.44
CA ARG A 38 3.01 -9.41 0.99
C ARG A 38 2.10 -8.26 0.57
N GLN A 39 0.96 -8.54 -0.06
CA GLN A 39 -0.05 -7.53 -0.36
C GLN A 39 -0.70 -6.96 0.90
N ALA A 40 -0.98 -7.80 1.90
CA ALA A 40 -1.51 -7.34 3.18
C ALA A 40 -0.50 -6.44 3.91
N ASP A 41 0.77 -6.84 3.96
CA ASP A 41 1.87 -6.07 4.56
C ASP A 41 2.06 -4.72 3.86
N GLN A 42 1.99 -4.68 2.52
CA GLN A 42 2.06 -3.43 1.75
C GLN A 42 0.91 -2.49 2.11
N ARG A 43 -0.33 -3.00 2.15
CA ARG A 43 -1.49 -2.18 2.53
C ARG A 43 -1.41 -1.67 3.97
N GLN A 44 -0.87 -2.48 4.88
CA GLN A 44 -0.66 -2.08 6.26
C GLN A 44 0.37 -0.94 6.37
N ARG A 45 1.48 -1.04 5.65
CA ARG A 45 2.49 0.04 5.59
C ARG A 45 1.94 1.31 4.98
N GLU A 46 1.18 1.20 3.88
CA GLU A 46 0.49 2.35 3.27
C GLU A 46 -0.46 3.02 4.26
N PHE A 47 -1.23 2.22 5.01
CA PHE A 47 -2.12 2.71 6.07
C PHE A 47 -1.34 3.43 7.17
N GLU A 48 -0.28 2.82 7.70
CA GLU A 48 0.54 3.39 8.77
C GLU A 48 1.21 4.70 8.34
N ASN A 49 1.84 4.71 7.17
CA ASN A 49 2.51 5.90 6.63
C ASN A 49 1.53 7.05 6.40
N TYR A 50 0.34 6.77 5.82
CA TYR A 50 -0.69 7.78 5.64
C TYR A 50 -1.13 8.40 6.96
N HIS A 51 -1.43 7.57 7.96
CA HIS A 51 -1.89 8.06 9.27
C HIS A 51 -0.78 8.78 10.04
N GLN A 52 0.47 8.41 9.82
CA GLN A 52 1.62 9.13 10.34
C GLN A 52 1.73 10.52 9.72
N LEU A 53 1.66 10.65 8.39
CA LEU A 53 1.69 11.93 7.69
C LEU A 53 0.56 12.87 8.17
N VAL A 54 -0.67 12.36 8.30
CA VAL A 54 -1.80 13.14 8.81
C VAL A 54 -1.59 13.58 10.25
N ARG A 55 -1.06 12.70 11.11
CA ARG A 55 -0.75 13.02 12.50
C ARG A 55 0.35 14.08 12.61
N ASP A 56 1.41 13.94 11.83
CA ASP A 56 2.54 14.87 11.81
C ASP A 56 2.09 16.25 11.29
N LEU A 57 1.16 16.30 10.32
CA LEU A 57 0.54 17.53 9.85
C LEU A 57 -0.31 18.19 10.95
N ALA A 58 -1.13 17.41 11.67
CA ALA A 58 -2.01 17.91 12.71
C ALA A 58 -1.25 18.37 13.98
N GLN A 59 -0.20 17.64 14.38
CA GLN A 59 0.58 17.94 15.58
C GLN A 59 1.71 18.95 15.33
N GLY A 60 2.13 19.09 14.07
CA GLY A 60 3.31 19.86 13.69
C GLY A 60 3.13 21.37 13.65
N GLY A 61 1.98 21.91 14.08
CA GLY A 61 1.64 23.34 13.95
C GLY A 61 2.72 24.32 14.44
N GLU A 62 3.40 24.00 15.55
CA GLU A 62 4.47 24.83 16.12
C GLU A 62 5.87 24.19 16.06
N THR A 63 5.97 22.86 15.94
CA THR A 63 7.23 22.12 16.05
C THR A 63 7.80 21.67 14.70
N VAL A 64 6.98 21.60 13.65
CA VAL A 64 7.39 21.14 12.31
C VAL A 64 7.65 22.36 11.41
N ARG A 65 8.83 22.38 10.76
CA ARG A 65 9.19 23.45 9.84
C ARG A 65 8.18 23.51 8.68
N ILE A 66 7.83 24.72 8.23
CA ILE A 66 6.90 24.97 7.10
C ILE A 66 7.26 24.13 5.86
N ALA A 67 8.54 23.93 5.56
CA ALA A 67 8.97 23.11 4.43
C ALA A 67 8.58 21.62 4.58
N ALA A 68 8.62 21.08 5.80
CA ALA A 68 8.20 19.71 6.07
C ALA A 68 6.67 19.58 6.02
N GLN A 69 5.92 20.55 6.55
CA GLN A 69 4.45 20.59 6.39
C GLN A 69 4.06 20.64 4.90
N LYS A 70 4.74 21.48 4.11
CA LYS A 70 4.55 21.56 2.66
C LYS A 70 4.81 20.21 1.98
N ALA A 71 5.91 19.54 2.32
CA ALA A 71 6.22 18.22 1.80
C ALA A 71 5.17 17.17 2.19
N ILE A 72 4.68 17.20 3.44
CA ILE A 72 3.61 16.31 3.90
C ILE A 72 2.33 16.52 3.08
N ILE A 73 1.90 17.78 2.89
CA ILE A 73 0.71 18.11 2.10
C ILE A 73 0.84 17.55 0.69
N TYR A 74 1.96 17.85 0.02
CA TYR A 74 2.26 17.33 -1.32
C TYR A 74 2.19 15.79 -1.38
N GLU A 75 2.73 15.10 -0.36
CA GLU A 75 2.82 13.64 -0.33
C GLU A 75 1.44 12.96 -0.24
N LEU A 76 0.41 13.64 0.30
CA LEU A 76 -0.94 13.08 0.41
C LEU A 76 -1.54 12.70 -0.94
N ARG A 77 -1.13 13.33 -2.05
CA ARG A 77 -1.62 12.98 -3.39
C ARG A 77 -1.23 11.58 -3.85
N ASN A 78 -0.22 10.97 -3.22
CA ASN A 78 0.22 9.61 -3.51
C ASN A 78 -0.67 8.54 -2.86
N TYR A 79 -1.71 8.93 -2.13
CA TYR A 79 -2.62 8.05 -1.39
C TYR A 79 -4.05 8.11 -1.96
N PRO A 80 -4.29 7.64 -3.20
CA PRO A 80 -5.58 7.80 -3.89
C PRO A 80 -6.75 7.12 -3.17
N ARG A 81 -6.50 6.03 -2.44
CA ARG A 81 -7.52 5.37 -1.60
C ARG A 81 -8.11 6.31 -0.53
N TYR A 82 -7.34 7.32 -0.11
CA TYR A 82 -7.73 8.27 0.92
C TYR A 82 -8.08 9.64 0.36
N ALA A 83 -8.17 9.79 -0.98
CA ALA A 83 -8.35 11.08 -1.64
C ALA A 83 -9.52 11.90 -1.05
N ASP A 84 -10.70 11.30 -0.90
CA ASP A 84 -11.88 11.99 -0.37
C ASP A 84 -11.68 12.55 1.06
N ILE A 85 -11.03 11.78 1.94
CA ILE A 85 -10.79 12.22 3.31
C ILE A 85 -9.63 13.22 3.37
N SER A 86 -8.58 13.03 2.56
CA SER A 86 -7.47 13.98 2.45
C SER A 86 -7.95 15.33 1.95
N ILE A 87 -8.84 15.37 0.94
CA ILE A 87 -9.45 16.61 0.45
C ILE A 87 -10.18 17.34 1.59
N ARG A 88 -11.01 16.62 2.37
CA ARG A 88 -11.74 17.22 3.50
C ARG A 88 -10.80 17.78 4.56
N ILE A 89 -9.77 17.01 4.94
CA ILE A 89 -8.76 17.45 5.93
C ILE A 89 -8.04 18.70 5.44
N LEU A 90 -7.58 18.71 4.19
CA LEU A 90 -6.82 19.84 3.63
C LEU A 90 -7.68 21.10 3.50
N ILE A 91 -8.96 20.98 3.14
CA ILE A 91 -9.90 22.11 3.11
C ILE A 91 -10.10 22.67 4.53
N SER A 92 -10.32 21.82 5.53
CA SER A 92 -10.45 22.28 6.92
C SER A 92 -9.19 22.98 7.42
N LEU A 93 -8.00 22.44 7.13
CA LEU A 93 -6.72 23.08 7.46
C LEU A 93 -6.54 24.41 6.72
N GLN A 94 -7.01 24.51 5.47
CA GLN A 94 -6.97 25.76 4.72
C GLN A 94 -7.78 26.85 5.42
N ASP A 95 -9.00 26.51 5.87
CA ASP A 95 -9.88 27.45 6.56
C ASP A 95 -9.29 27.91 7.90
N GLU A 96 -8.67 27.00 8.66
CA GLU A 96 -7.97 27.31 9.90
C GLU A 96 -6.75 28.23 9.68
N TRP A 97 -5.93 27.96 8.67
CA TRP A 97 -4.65 28.64 8.48
C TRP A 97 -4.73 29.94 7.67
N ARG A 98 -5.87 30.22 7.02
CA ARG A 98 -6.14 31.53 6.41
C ARG A 98 -6.04 32.68 7.41
N ALA A 99 -6.25 32.41 8.71
CA ALA A 99 -6.11 33.41 9.77
C ALA A 99 -4.66 33.75 10.14
N ASP A 100 -3.69 32.88 9.80
CA ASP A 100 -2.31 32.93 10.31
C ASP A 100 -1.24 33.41 9.28
N ASP A 101 -1.65 33.96 8.13
CA ASP A 101 -0.75 34.35 7.02
C ASP A 101 0.21 33.23 6.54
N LYS A 102 -0.26 31.97 6.54
CA LYS A 102 0.49 30.80 6.06
C LYS A 102 0.41 30.63 4.54
N THR A 103 0.55 31.70 3.77
CA THR A 103 0.28 31.77 2.33
C THR A 103 0.94 30.65 1.50
N ARG A 104 2.17 30.25 1.83
CA ARG A 104 2.91 29.17 1.12
C ARG A 104 2.34 27.76 1.32
N LEU A 105 1.65 27.52 2.43
CA LEU A 105 1.00 26.23 2.71
C LEU A 105 -0.36 26.16 2.03
N LEU A 106 -1.08 27.29 1.97
CA LEU A 106 -2.37 27.39 1.29
C LEU A 106 -2.25 27.08 -0.21
N GLU A 107 -1.21 27.59 -0.87
CA GLU A 107 -0.92 27.27 -2.27
C GLU A 107 -0.71 25.76 -2.49
N GLU A 108 0.06 25.10 -1.61
CA GLU A 108 0.31 23.66 -1.73
C GLU A 108 -0.95 22.83 -1.48
N ILE A 109 -1.81 23.28 -0.56
CA ILE A 109 -3.11 22.67 -0.32
C ILE A 109 -3.96 22.73 -1.59
N ASP A 110 -4.04 23.89 -2.26
CA ASP A 110 -4.84 24.04 -3.47
C ASP A 110 -4.36 23.12 -4.59
N LEU A 111 -3.04 23.05 -4.82
CA LEU A 111 -2.43 22.16 -5.81
C LEU A 111 -2.72 20.68 -5.52
N THR A 112 -2.54 20.28 -4.26
CA THR A 112 -2.76 18.90 -3.82
C THR A 112 -4.23 18.50 -3.93
N VAL A 113 -5.15 19.38 -3.51
CA VAL A 113 -6.60 19.14 -3.62
C VAL A 113 -7.01 19.02 -5.09
N ALA A 114 -6.47 19.87 -5.97
CA ALA A 114 -6.75 19.79 -7.41
C ALA A 114 -6.30 18.45 -8.01
N ASP A 115 -5.12 17.95 -7.62
CA ASP A 115 -4.63 16.65 -8.06
C ASP A 115 -5.47 15.50 -7.51
N LEU A 116 -5.81 15.52 -6.22
CA LEU A 116 -6.65 14.50 -5.59
C LEU A 116 -8.04 14.40 -6.25
N LYS A 117 -8.64 15.54 -6.60
CA LYS A 117 -9.95 15.58 -7.29
C LYS A 117 -9.91 14.90 -8.66
N LYS A 118 -8.78 14.96 -9.39
CA LYS A 118 -8.63 14.27 -10.69
C LYS A 118 -8.63 12.76 -10.54
N VAL A 119 -8.21 12.24 -9.39
CA VAL A 119 -8.10 10.80 -9.13
C VAL A 119 -9.36 10.24 -8.46
N ALA A 120 -10.12 11.08 -7.76
CA ALA A 120 -11.38 10.71 -7.12
C ALA A 120 -12.59 10.69 -8.09
N THR A 121 -12.44 11.21 -9.30
CA THR A 121 -13.48 11.22 -10.36
C THR A 121 -13.29 10.05 -11.32
#